data_AF-A0A661UHP4-F1
#
_entry.id   AF-A0A661UHP4-F1
#
_cell.length_a   1.000
_cell.length_b   1.000
_cell.length_c   1.000
_cell.angle_alpha   90.00
_cell.angle_beta   90.00
_cell.angle_gamma   90.00
#
_symmetry.space_group_name_H-M   'P 1'
#
loop_
_entity.id
_entity.type
_entity.pdbx_description
1 polymer ?
#
loop_
_entity_poly.entity_id
_entity_poly.type
_entity_poly.pdbx_seq_one_letter_code
_entity_poly.pdbx_strand_id
1 'polypeptide(L)'
;MAKLKRELNLIDVFSIAAGAMISSGLFILPGLAYYKSGPSIVVAYLLAGILVLPSMLSKAELATAMPKSGGDYFFINRSMGAAFGTLAGISAWFSLAF
;
A
#
# COMPACT_ATOMS: atom_id res chain seq x y z
N MET A 1 -21.56 -5.37 29.00
CA MET A 1 -20.94 -4.57 27.92
C MET A 1 -20.44 -5.56 26.87
N ALA A 2 -21.10 -5.67 25.71
CA ALA A 2 -20.68 -6.61 24.67
C ALA A 2 -19.32 -6.16 24.11
N LYS A 3 -18.32 -7.05 24.19
CA LYS A 3 -16.97 -6.79 23.66
C LYS A 3 -17.07 -6.74 22.13
N LEU A 4 -16.83 -5.57 21.51
CA LEU A 4 -16.78 -5.47 20.06
C LEU A 4 -15.79 -6.51 19.51
N LYS A 5 -16.26 -7.32 18.56
CA LYS A 5 -15.38 -8.12 17.71
C LYS A 5 -14.54 -7.13 16.90
N ARG A 6 -13.24 -7.04 17.21
CA ARG A 6 -12.27 -6.20 16.47
C ARG A 6 -11.91 -6.89 15.15
N GLU A 7 -12.91 -7.13 14.32
CA GLU A 7 -12.78 -7.76 13.01
C GLU A 7 -13.25 -6.74 11.97
N LEU A 8 -12.40 -6.47 10.98
CA LEU A 8 -12.75 -5.65 9.83
C LEU A 8 -13.28 -6.56 8.73
N ASN A 9 -14.45 -6.25 8.19
CA ASN A 9 -14.95 -6.92 7.01
C ASN A 9 -14.30 -6.37 5.74
N LEU A 10 -14.49 -7.05 4.61
CA LEU A 10 -13.88 -6.69 3.33
C LEU A 10 -14.19 -5.25 2.90
N ILE A 11 -15.42 -4.78 3.12
CA ILE A 11 -15.83 -3.41 2.80
C ILE A 11 -15.13 -2.40 3.71
N ASP A 12 -14.94 -2.72 4.99
CA ASP A 12 -14.24 -1.85 5.93
C ASP A 12 -12.77 -1.69 5.52
N VAL A 13 -12.10 -2.81 5.22
CA VAL A 13 -10.71 -2.82 4.75
C VAL A 13 -10.58 -2.06 3.43
N PHE A 14 -11.46 -2.30 2.46
CA PHE A 14 -11.46 -1.60 1.17
C PHE A 14 -11.65 -0.09 1.34
N SER A 15 -12.60 0.33 2.19
CA SER A 15 -12.90 1.74 2.42
C SER A 15 -11.72 2.46 3.07
N ILE A 16 -11.06 1.83 4.05
CA ILE A 16 -9.86 2.38 4.70
C ILE A 16 -8.71 2.49 3.69
N ALA A 17 -8.45 1.44 2.93
CA ALA A 17 -7.36 1.41 1.94
C ALA A 17 -7.57 2.43 0.82
N ALA A 18 -8.78 2.49 0.25
CA ALA A 18 -9.14 3.44 -0.80
C ALA A 18 -9.07 4.89 -0.28
N GLY A 19 -9.58 5.15 0.93
CA GLY A 19 -9.50 6.46 1.56
C GLY A 19 -8.06 6.93 1.75
N ALA A 20 -7.18 6.06 2.26
CA ALA A 20 -5.75 6.37 2.44
C ALA A 20 -5.03 6.65 1.11
N MET A 21 -5.32 5.88 0.05
CA MET A 21 -4.74 6.10 -1.29
C MET A 21 -5.22 7.39 -1.94
N ILE A 22 -6.52 7.68 -1.90
CA ILE A 22 -7.10 8.88 -2.53
C ILE A 22 -6.61 10.15 -1.83
N SER A 23 -6.53 10.12 -0.49
CA SER A 23 -6.18 11.28 0.31
C SER A 23 -4.75 11.78 0.08
N SER A 24 -3.77 10.88 -0.08
CA SER A 24 -2.35 11.26 -0.11
C SER A 24 -1.87 11.72 -1.49
N GLY A 25 -2.42 11.18 -2.57
CA GLY A 25 -1.86 11.38 -3.92
C GLY A 25 -2.64 12.31 -4.84
N LEU A 26 -3.96 12.39 -4.71
CA LEU A 26 -4.82 12.86 -5.81
C LEU A 26 -4.83 14.40 -5.96
N PHE A 27 -4.54 15.15 -4.91
CA PHE A 27 -4.65 16.61 -4.96
C PHE A 27 -3.42 17.34 -5.52
N ILE A 28 -2.23 16.71 -5.50
CA ILE A 28 -0.97 17.36 -5.89
C ILE A 28 -0.32 16.69 -7.11
N LEU A 29 -0.21 15.35 -7.10
CA LEU A 29 0.53 14.63 -8.13
C LEU A 29 -0.11 14.71 -9.54
N PRO A 30 -1.44 14.63 -9.71
CA PRO A 30 -2.05 14.77 -11.04
C PRO A 30 -1.78 16.12 -11.68
N GLY A 31 -1.72 17.21 -10.90
CA GLY A 31 -1.41 18.55 -11.43
C GLY A 31 0.01 18.63 -11.97
N LEU A 32 0.98 18.10 -11.22
CA LEU A 32 2.38 18.02 -11.67
C LEU A 32 2.56 17.09 -12.87
N ALA A 33 1.86 15.96 -12.87
CA ALA A 33 1.85 15.03 -13.99
C ALA A 33 1.29 15.70 -15.25
N TYR A 34 0.14 16.39 -15.12
CA TYR A 34 -0.49 17.10 -16.24
C TYR A 34 0.40 18.20 -16.80
N TYR A 35 1.10 18.95 -15.94
CA TYR A 35 2.05 19.96 -16.41
C TYR A 35 3.14 19.36 -17.31
N LYS A 36 3.59 18.12 -17.04
CA LYS A 36 4.63 17.44 -17.83
C LYS A 36 4.09 16.68 -19.03
N SER A 37 2.94 16.02 -18.91
CA SER A 37 2.39 15.13 -19.94
C SER A 37 1.25 15.74 -20.76
N GLY A 38 0.68 16.86 -20.31
CA GLY A 38 -0.53 17.44 -20.87
C GLY A 38 -1.70 16.42 -20.86
N PRO A 39 -2.56 16.44 -21.91
CA PRO A 39 -3.70 15.52 -22.03
C PRO A 39 -3.35 14.02 -21.99
N SER A 40 -2.08 13.66 -22.24
CA SER A 40 -1.62 12.25 -22.19
C SER A 40 -1.49 11.69 -20.77
N ILE A 41 -1.85 12.46 -19.74
CA ILE A 41 -1.88 12.01 -18.33
C ILE A 41 -2.66 10.71 -18.14
N VAL A 42 -3.77 10.52 -18.85
CA VAL A 42 -4.59 9.30 -18.74
C VAL A 42 -3.78 8.06 -19.14
N VAL A 43 -2.98 8.16 -20.20
CA VAL A 43 -2.10 7.08 -20.67
C VAL A 43 -0.97 6.85 -19.67
N ALA A 44 -0.40 7.93 -19.09
CA ALA A 44 0.63 7.82 -18.07
C ALA A 44 0.13 7.08 -16.81
N TYR A 45 -1.08 7.39 -16.35
CA TYR A 45 -1.70 6.69 -15.20
C TYR A 45 -2.06 5.24 -15.53
N LEU A 46 -2.53 4.95 -16.75
CA LEU A 46 -2.77 3.58 -17.19
C LEU A 46 -1.48 2.76 -17.20
N LEU A 47 -0.39 3.31 -17.73
CA LEU A 47 0.93 2.68 -17.73
C LEU A 47 1.43 2.46 -16.29
N ALA A 48 1.33 3.47 -15.42
CA ALA A 48 1.69 3.32 -14.01
C ALA A 48 0.86 2.23 -13.31
N GLY A 49 -0.43 2.14 -13.62
CA GLY A 49 -1.31 1.09 -13.12
C GLY A 49 -0.88 -0.30 -13.59
N ILE A 50 -0.49 -0.46 -14.86
CA ILE A 50 0.02 -1.74 -15.37
C ILE A 50 1.33 -2.12 -14.66
N LEU A 51 2.23 -1.15 -14.46
CA LEU A 51 3.52 -1.39 -13.81
C LEU A 51 3.39 -1.80 -12.34
N VAL A 52 2.31 -1.39 -11.65
CA VAL A 52 2.09 -1.79 -10.24
C VAL A 52 1.49 -3.19 -10.09
N LEU A 53 0.88 -3.76 -11.14
CA LEU A 53 0.20 -5.06 -11.08
C LEU A 53 1.08 -6.20 -10.54
N PRO A 54 2.34 -6.40 -11.00
CA PRO A 54 3.16 -7.49 -10.50
C PRO A 54 3.41 -7.37 -8.99
N SER A 55 3.73 -6.17 -8.51
CA SER A 55 3.93 -5.91 -7.08
C SER A 55 2.66 -6.14 -6.27
N MET A 56 1.50 -5.72 -6.78
CA MET A 56 0.20 -5.94 -6.14
C MET A 56 -0.15 -7.43 -6.03
N LEU A 57 0.07 -8.20 -7.10
CA LEU A 57 -0.19 -9.63 -7.12
C LEU A 57 0.73 -10.38 -6.15
N SER A 58 2.03 -10.08 -6.14
CA SER A 58 2.96 -10.68 -5.16
C SER A 58 2.55 -10.36 -3.72
N LYS A 59 2.09 -9.14 -3.43
CA LYS A 59 1.58 -8.80 -2.09
C LYS A 59 0.29 -9.56 -1.74
N ALA A 60 -0.59 -9.78 -2.71
CA ALA A 60 -1.82 -10.54 -2.50
C ALA A 60 -1.53 -12.03 -2.17
N GLU A 61 -0.56 -12.63 -2.85
CA GLU A 61 -0.10 -13.99 -2.57
C GLU A 61 0.54 -14.09 -1.18
N LEU A 62 1.39 -13.14 -0.80
CA LEU A 62 2.01 -13.11 0.53
C LEU A 62 0.97 -12.89 1.65
N ALA A 63 -0.01 -12.01 1.44
CA ALA A 63 -1.06 -11.74 2.42
C ALA A 63 -1.96 -12.96 2.66
N THR A 64 -2.22 -13.75 1.62
CA THR A 64 -3.01 -14.99 1.74
C THR A 64 -2.19 -16.16 2.29
N ALA A 65 -0.90 -16.26 1.94
CA ALA A 65 0.00 -17.29 2.48
C ALA A 65 0.39 -17.04 3.96
N MET A 66 0.47 -15.79 4.39
CA MET A 66 0.90 -15.39 5.72
C MET A 66 -0.10 -14.44 6.39
N PRO A 67 -1.30 -14.92 6.80
CA PRO A 67 -2.37 -14.08 7.36
C PRO A 67 -2.10 -13.71 8.83
N LYS A 68 -1.02 -12.95 9.06
CA LYS A 68 -0.63 -12.43 10.38
C LYS A 68 -0.49 -10.92 10.34
N SER A 69 -0.83 -10.29 11.46
CA SER A 69 -0.65 -8.86 11.65
C SER A 69 0.83 -8.49 11.57
N GLY A 70 1.14 -7.41 10.84
CA GLY A 70 2.50 -6.89 10.67
C GLY A 70 2.83 -6.42 9.25
N GLY A 71 1.99 -6.75 8.26
CA GLY A 71 2.13 -6.26 6.88
C GLY A 71 3.49 -6.58 6.26
N ASP A 72 4.00 -5.66 5.42
CA ASP A 72 5.25 -5.81 4.68
C ASP A 72 6.46 -6.08 5.61
N TYR A 73 6.47 -5.48 6.81
CA TYR A 73 7.50 -5.75 7.83
C TYR A 73 7.57 -7.22 8.21
N PHE A 74 6.41 -7.86 8.42
CA PHE A 74 6.36 -9.27 8.79
C PHE A 74 6.85 -10.17 7.65
N PHE A 75 6.49 -9.86 6.40
CA PHE A 75 6.94 -10.63 5.23
C PHE A 75 8.47 -10.58 5.10
N ILE A 76 9.05 -9.38 5.25
CA ILE A 76 10.51 -9.17 5.13
C ILE A 76 11.25 -9.81 6.30
N ASN A 77 10.77 -9.62 7.53
CA ASN A 77 11.37 -10.25 8.70
C ASN A 77 11.34 -11.79 8.60
N ARG A 78 10.22 -12.36 8.12
CA ARG A 78 10.07 -13.82 7.99
C ARG A 78 10.97 -14.42 6.89
N SER A 79 11.20 -13.69 5.81
CA SER A 79 11.95 -14.18 4.64
C SER A 79 13.46 -13.88 4.71
N MET A 80 13.84 -12.73 5.26
CA MET A 80 15.22 -12.22 5.25
C MET A 80 15.84 -12.09 6.65
N GLY A 81 15.06 -12.35 7.71
CA GLY A 81 15.51 -12.29 9.09
C GLY A 81 15.40 -10.91 9.74
N ALA A 82 15.76 -10.86 11.03
CA ALA A 82 15.47 -9.72 11.90
C ALA A 82 16.13 -8.41 11.44
N ALA A 83 17.36 -8.43 10.94
CA ALA A 83 18.07 -7.22 10.53
C ALA A 83 17.35 -6.47 9.39
N PHE A 84 16.99 -7.20 8.33
CA PHE A 84 16.21 -6.63 7.21
C PHE A 84 14.77 -6.30 7.63
N GLY A 85 14.19 -7.08 8.55
CA GLY A 85 12.92 -6.73 9.18
C GLY A 85 12.98 -5.37 9.87
N THR A 86 13.95 -5.13 10.74
CA THR A 86 14.11 -3.86 11.45
C THR A 86 14.29 -2.69 10.49
N LEU A 87 15.11 -2.86 9.45
CA LEU A 87 15.29 -1.83 8.42
C LEU A 87 13.97 -1.52 7.70
N ALA A 88 13.22 -2.54 7.28
CA ALA A 88 11.93 -2.37 6.63
C ALA A 88 10.89 -1.67 7.52
N GLY A 89 10.88 -2.02 8.81
CA GLY A 89 9.99 -1.39 9.80
C GLY A 89 10.30 0.09 9.99
N ILE A 90 11.59 0.43 10.14
CA ILE A 90 12.03 1.82 10.27
C ILE A 90 11.75 2.61 8.99
N SER A 91 12.04 2.05 7.81
CA SER A 91 11.76 2.73 6.53
C SER A 91 10.27 2.98 6.31
N ALA A 92 9.42 2.01 6.66
CA ALA A 92 7.97 2.16 6.56
C ALA A 92 7.45 3.23 7.53
N TRP A 93 7.99 3.28 8.75
CA TRP A 93 7.63 4.31 9.72
C TRP A 93 8.03 5.71 9.23
N PHE A 94 9.26 5.88 8.72
CA PHE A 94 9.70 7.17 8.17
C PHE A 94 8.84 7.62 6.99
N SER A 95 8.49 6.71 6.08
CA SER A 95 7.63 7.02 4.91
C SER A 95 6.19 7.40 5.28
N LEU A 96 5.70 7.03 6.46
CA LEU A 96 4.36 7.35 6.94
C LEU A 96 4.34 8.55 7.88
N ALA A 97 5.41 8.76 8.63
CA ALA A 97 5.54 9.84 9.61
C ALA A 97 5.98 11.18 8.97
N PHE A 98 6.63 11.14 7.80
CA PHE A 98 7.17 12.28 7.07
C PHE A 98 6.80 12.20 5.59
#